data_AF-A0A7S3AVQ2-F1
#
_entry.id   AF-A0A7S3AVQ2-F1
#
_cell.length_a   1.000
_cell.length_b   1.000
_cell.length_c   1.000
_cell.angle_alpha   90.00
_cell.angle_beta   90.00
_cell.angle_gamma   90.00
#
_symmetry.space_group_name_H-M   'P 1'
#
loop_
_entity.id
_entity.type
_entity.pdbx_description
1 polymer ?
#
loop_
_entity_poly.entity_id
_entity_poly.type
_entity_poly.pdbx_seq_one_letter_code
_entity_poly.pdbx_strand_id
1 'polypeptide(L)'
;SLLRLLACAPGIRTVDEPLDTWRGGADGRPNLLNMFYADPTRWAFTFQTAAFLSRAEGAKSALRSALAKGSEASCRTWVLERSVQSDKQCFATNCRKTGLFTEAEWCVYNDYHTWL
;
A
#
# COMPACT_ATOMS: atom_id res chain seq x y z
N SER A 1 -1.54 16.65 -7.32
CA SER A 1 -2.32 15.91 -6.31
C SER A 1 -2.28 16.69 -5.00
N LEU A 2 -3.24 16.46 -4.09
CA LEU A 2 -3.25 17.07 -2.75
C LEU A 2 -1.94 16.82 -1.99
N LEU A 3 -1.37 15.62 -2.10
CA LEU A 3 -0.09 15.27 -1.47
C LEU A 3 1.06 16.19 -1.93
N ARG A 4 1.13 16.52 -3.23
CA ARG A 4 2.17 17.45 -3.72
C ARG A 4 2.05 18.84 -3.09
N LEU A 5 0.83 19.32 -2.82
CA LEU A 5 0.62 20.59 -2.13
C LEU A 5 1.07 20.50 -0.66
N LEU A 6 0.76 19.39 0.01
CA LEU A 6 1.18 19.15 1.40
C LEU A 6 2.70 19.01 1.53
N ALA A 7 3.37 18.40 0.55
CA ALA A 7 4.82 18.25 0.53
C ALA A 7 5.59 19.58 0.40
N CYS A 8 4.93 20.65 -0.10
CA CYS A 8 5.52 21.99 -0.13
C CYS A 8 5.52 22.68 1.25
N ALA A 9 4.71 22.20 2.20
CA ALA A 9 4.65 22.79 3.53
C ALA A 9 5.82 22.32 4.41
N PRO A 10 6.44 23.24 5.18
CA PRO A 10 7.58 22.89 6.02
C PRO A 10 7.19 21.86 7.08
N GLY A 11 8.05 20.87 7.27
CA GLY A 11 7.88 19.82 8.28
C GLY A 11 6.82 18.77 7.98
N ILE A 12 6.25 18.77 6.77
CA ILE A 12 5.39 17.69 6.26
C ILE A 12 6.20 16.80 5.33
N ARG A 13 6.14 15.49 5.57
CA ARG A 13 6.63 14.48 4.63
C ARG A 13 5.46 13.65 4.12
N THR A 14 5.47 13.37 2.83
CA THR A 14 4.45 12.55 2.18
C THR A 14 5.03 11.22 1.74
N VAL A 15 4.22 10.16 1.79
CA VAL A 15 4.53 8.84 1.23
C VAL A 15 3.42 8.52 0.24
N ASP A 16 3.75 8.55 -1.04
CA ASP A 16 2.80 8.23 -2.11
C ASP A 16 2.51 6.71 -2.15
N GLU A 17 1.37 6.35 -2.75
CA GLU A 17 1.03 4.95 -2.97
C GLU A 17 1.97 4.33 -4.02
N PRO A 18 2.41 3.06 -3.85
CA PRO A 18 3.36 2.42 -4.77
C PRO A 18 2.72 1.96 -6.09
N LEU A 19 1.99 2.84 -6.77
CA LEU A 19 1.30 2.57 -8.05
C LEU A 19 2.26 2.12 -9.15
N ASP A 20 3.44 2.73 -9.23
CA ASP A 20 4.44 2.38 -10.26
C ASP A 20 4.91 0.93 -10.08
N THR A 21 5.12 0.50 -8.84
CA THR A 21 5.45 -0.90 -8.52
C THR A 21 4.35 -1.84 -8.97
N TRP A 22 3.08 -1.49 -8.77
CA TRP A 22 1.94 -2.34 -9.17
C TRP A 22 1.75 -2.39 -10.68
N ARG A 23 2.25 -1.39 -11.40
CA ARG A 23 2.24 -1.30 -12.86
C ARG A 23 3.42 -2.00 -13.54
N GLY A 24 4.29 -2.64 -12.75
CA GLY A 24 5.46 -3.38 -13.22
C GLY A 24 6.81 -2.73 -12.88
N GLY A 25 6.78 -1.47 -12.43
CA GLY A 25 7.97 -0.70 -12.07
C GLY A 25 8.99 -0.55 -13.22
N ALA A 26 10.18 -0.07 -12.88
CA ALA A 26 11.31 0.03 -13.82
C ALA A 26 11.96 -1.35 -14.13
N ASP A 27 11.71 -2.35 -13.28
CA ASP A 27 12.30 -3.70 -13.37
C ASP A 27 11.58 -4.61 -14.39
N GLY A 28 10.53 -4.12 -15.05
CA GLY A 28 9.77 -4.90 -16.04
C GLY A 28 8.95 -6.05 -15.43
N ARG A 29 8.54 -5.94 -14.16
CA ARG A 29 7.68 -6.94 -13.51
C ARG A 29 6.28 -6.96 -14.13
N PRO A 30 5.52 -8.05 -13.94
CA PRO A 30 4.12 -8.09 -14.37
C PRO A 30 3.30 -6.94 -13.78
N ASN A 31 2.44 -6.33 -14.60
CA ASN A 31 1.52 -5.27 -14.18
C ASN A 31 0.35 -5.89 -13.41
N LEU A 32 0.57 -6.12 -12.12
CA LEU A 32 -0.39 -6.70 -11.18
C LEU A 32 -1.71 -5.92 -11.11
N LEU A 33 -1.66 -4.59 -11.26
CA LEU A 33 -2.87 -3.77 -11.30
C LEU A 33 -3.73 -4.08 -12.53
N ASN A 34 -3.10 -4.21 -13.70
CA ASN A 34 -3.80 -4.60 -14.92
C ASN A 34 -4.33 -6.03 -14.82
N MET A 35 -3.53 -6.96 -14.30
CA MET A 35 -3.95 -8.36 -14.10
C MET A 35 -5.16 -8.46 -13.17
N PHE A 36 -5.20 -7.65 -12.10
CA PHE A 36 -6.36 -7.52 -11.23
C PHE A 36 -7.62 -7.07 -11.97
N TYR A 37 -7.54 -6.03 -12.81
CA TYR A 37 -8.70 -5.58 -13.55
C TYR A 37 -9.11 -6.51 -14.70
N ALA A 38 -8.16 -7.26 -15.27
CA ALA A 38 -8.41 -8.22 -16.34
C ALA A 38 -9.10 -9.50 -15.86
N ASP A 39 -8.67 -10.05 -14.71
CA ASP A 39 -9.31 -11.21 -14.07
C ASP A 39 -9.29 -11.04 -12.54
N PRO A 40 -10.26 -10.29 -11.99
CA PRO A 40 -10.33 -10.02 -10.56
C PRO A 40 -10.48 -11.29 -9.73
N THR A 41 -11.19 -12.30 -10.22
CA THR A 41 -11.40 -13.56 -9.50
C THR A 41 -10.09 -14.28 -9.28
N ARG A 42 -9.19 -14.27 -10.26
CA ARG A 42 -7.86 -14.88 -10.12
C ARG A 42 -6.86 -14.02 -9.35
N TRP A 43 -6.91 -12.70 -9.52
CA TRP A 43 -5.83 -11.81 -9.10
C TRP A 43 -6.15 -10.93 -7.90
N ALA A 44 -7.39 -10.93 -7.39
CA ALA A 44 -7.76 -10.12 -6.22
C ALA A 44 -6.86 -10.41 -5.02
N PHE A 45 -6.74 -11.67 -4.61
CA PHE A 45 -5.91 -12.01 -3.44
C PHE A 45 -4.44 -11.61 -3.63
N THR A 46 -3.87 -11.91 -4.81
CA THR A 46 -2.47 -11.58 -5.12
C THR A 46 -2.25 -10.06 -5.12
N PHE A 47 -3.13 -9.31 -5.77
CA PHE A 47 -3.00 -7.86 -5.87
C PHE A 47 -3.19 -7.17 -4.52
N GLN A 48 -4.23 -7.52 -3.76
CA GLN A 48 -4.46 -6.94 -2.44
C GLN A 48 -3.31 -7.24 -1.47
N THR A 49 -2.75 -8.45 -1.51
CA THR A 49 -1.58 -8.82 -0.69
C THR A 49 -0.34 -8.02 -1.09
N ALA A 50 -0.07 -7.88 -2.39
CA ALA A 50 1.04 -7.07 -2.89
C ALA A 50 0.88 -5.59 -2.53
N ALA A 51 -0.34 -5.05 -2.63
CA ALA A 51 -0.66 -3.68 -2.26
C ALA A 51 -0.41 -3.41 -0.77
N PHE A 52 -0.93 -4.28 0.10
CA PHE A 52 -0.70 -4.23 1.55
C PHE A 52 0.80 -4.26 1.91
N LEU A 53 1.54 -5.24 1.38
CA LEU A 53 2.97 -5.40 1.69
C LEU A 53 3.80 -4.21 1.21
N SER A 54 3.58 -3.77 -0.03
CA SER A 54 4.34 -2.63 -0.59
C SER A 54 4.03 -1.32 0.14
N ARG A 55 2.78 -1.12 0.60
CA ARG A 55 2.43 0.05 1.41
C ARG A 55 3.09 0.02 2.79
N ALA A 56 3.05 -1.13 3.47
CA ALA A 56 3.72 -1.30 4.76
C ALA A 56 5.23 -1.05 4.66
N GLU A 57 5.88 -1.58 3.62
CA GLU A 57 7.31 -1.36 3.39
C GLU A 57 7.62 0.10 3.02
N GLY A 58 6.77 0.75 2.22
CA GLY A 58 6.89 2.17 1.91
C GLY A 58 6.88 3.04 3.16
N ALA A 59 5.92 2.80 4.06
CA ALA A 59 5.84 3.50 5.35
C ALA A 59 7.09 3.26 6.23
N LYS A 60 7.54 2.00 6.32
CA LYS A 60 8.71 1.60 7.11
C LYS A 60 10.00 2.20 6.58
N SER A 61 10.20 2.18 5.27
CA SER A 61 11.37 2.76 4.59
C SER A 61 11.43 4.28 4.79
N ALA A 62 10.29 4.95 4.68
CA ALA A 62 10.18 6.37 4.92
C ALA A 62 10.60 6.74 6.35
N LEU A 63 10.09 6.00 7.36
CA LEU A 63 10.47 6.18 8.76
C LEU A 63 11.98 5.96 8.98
N ARG A 64 12.53 4.86 8.48
CA ARG A 64 13.97 4.54 8.58
C ARG A 64 14.85 5.62 7.96
N SER A 65 14.47 6.12 6.78
CA SER A 65 15.23 7.18 6.09
C SER A 65 15.28 8.47 6.90
N ALA A 66 14.19 8.83 7.60
CA ALA A 66 14.15 10.02 8.42
C ALA A 66 14.98 9.89 9.70
N LEU A 67 14.94 8.73 10.35
CA LEU A 67 15.77 8.41 11.52
C LEU A 67 17.26 8.48 11.17
N ALA A 68 17.67 7.88 10.05
CA ALA A 68 19.06 7.84 9.61
C ALA A 68 19.64 9.22 9.28
N LYS A 69 18.81 10.17 8.84
CA LYS A 69 19.25 11.52 8.46
C LYS A 69 19.34 12.50 9.63
N GLY A 70 19.09 12.07 10.87
CA GLY A 70 19.03 12.95 12.05
C GLY A 70 17.99 14.08 11.91
N SER A 71 17.05 13.95 10.97
CA SER A 71 16.17 15.03 10.52
C SER A 71 14.88 15.16 11.34
N GLU A 72 14.74 14.36 12.39
CA GLU A 72 13.58 14.36 13.29
C GLU A 72 13.26 15.76 13.83
N ALA A 73 14.28 16.61 14.00
CA ALA A 73 14.08 17.98 14.48
C ALA A 73 13.24 18.88 13.54
N SER A 74 13.09 18.53 12.26
CA SER A 74 12.37 19.36 11.27
C SER A 74 11.03 18.78 10.79
N CYS A 75 10.86 17.46 10.83
CA CYS A 75 9.66 16.79 10.32
C CYS A 75 8.67 16.52 11.45
N ARG A 76 7.54 17.21 11.44
CA ARG A 76 6.50 17.09 12.48
C ARG A 76 5.37 16.16 12.09
N THR A 77 5.15 15.94 10.79
CA THR A 77 3.96 15.22 10.32
C THR A 77 4.27 14.37 9.08
N TRP A 78 3.78 13.14 9.12
CA TRP A 78 3.81 12.20 8.00
C TRP A 78 2.40 12.03 7.45
N VAL A 79 2.28 12.16 6.13
CA VAL A 79 1.01 11.95 5.42
C VAL A 79 1.21 10.82 4.42
N LEU A 80 0.52 9.71 4.63
CA LEU A 80 0.56 8.57 3.73
C LEU A 80 -0.63 8.65 2.77
N GLU A 81 -0.39 8.35 1.50
CA GLU A 81 -1.47 8.09 0.55
C GLU A 81 -2.10 6.74 0.88
N ARG A 82 -3.28 6.79 1.50
CA ARG A 82 -4.00 5.65 2.10
C ARG A 82 -3.25 5.00 3.27
N SER A 83 -3.77 3.87 3.75
CA SER A 83 -3.24 3.13 4.90
C SER A 83 -3.47 1.63 4.76
N VAL A 84 -2.73 0.83 5.53
CA VAL A 84 -2.95 -0.62 5.62
C VAL A 84 -4.35 -0.96 6.12
N GLN A 85 -4.95 -0.08 6.94
CA GLN A 85 -6.34 -0.20 7.36
C GLN A 85 -7.30 -0.01 6.19
N SER A 86 -7.05 0.93 5.27
CA SER A 86 -7.88 1.07 4.07
C SER A 86 -7.74 -0.12 3.12
N ASP A 87 -6.55 -0.73 3.01
CA ASP A 87 -6.36 -1.96 2.24
C ASP A 87 -7.24 -3.09 2.81
N LYS A 88 -7.26 -3.27 4.13
CA LYS A 88 -8.11 -4.29 4.78
C LYS A 88 -9.59 -3.95 4.73
N GLN A 89 -9.97 -2.81 5.32
CA GLN A 89 -11.35 -2.47 5.64
C GLN A 89 -12.16 -2.03 4.41
N CYS A 90 -11.49 -1.49 3.39
CA CYS A 90 -12.15 -1.10 2.15
C CYS A 90 -11.93 -2.15 1.07
N PHE A 91 -10.69 -2.34 0.59
CA PHE A 91 -10.45 -3.09 -0.64
C PHE A 91 -10.54 -4.61 -0.47
N ALA A 92 -9.83 -5.20 0.49
CA ALA A 92 -9.88 -6.63 0.75
C ALA A 92 -11.26 -7.07 1.28
N THR A 93 -11.87 -6.30 2.18
CA THR A 93 -13.25 -6.55 2.63
C THR A 93 -14.24 -6.50 1.46
N ASN A 94 -14.08 -5.55 0.53
CA ASN A 94 -14.92 -5.53 -0.68
C ASN A 94 -14.71 -6.79 -1.51
N CYS A 95 -13.45 -7.19 -1.77
CA CYS A 95 -13.15 -8.42 -2.50
C CYS A 95 -13.79 -9.66 -1.84
N ARG A 96 -13.79 -9.73 -0.51
CA ARG A 96 -14.48 -10.81 0.21
C ARG A 96 -16.00 -10.75 0.03
N LYS A 97 -16.61 -9.58 0.20
CA LYS A 97 -18.07 -9.41 0.07
C LYS A 97 -18.57 -9.66 -1.36
N THR A 98 -17.76 -9.39 -2.37
CA THR A 98 -18.11 -9.60 -3.78
C THR A 98 -17.69 -10.97 -4.30
N GLY A 99 -17.21 -11.89 -3.45
CA GLY A 99 -16.84 -13.25 -3.83
C GLY A 99 -15.54 -13.38 -4.61
N LEU A 100 -14.70 -12.34 -4.63
CA LEU A 100 -13.36 -12.38 -5.25
C LEU A 100 -12.30 -13.03 -4.37
N PHE A 101 -12.56 -13.14 -3.06
CA PHE A 101 -11.75 -13.93 -2.13
C PHE A 101 -12.49 -15.20 -1.74
N THR A 102 -11.82 -16.32 -1.86
CA THR A 102 -12.20 -17.56 -1.19
C THR A 102 -12.08 -17.41 0.33
N GLU A 103 -12.66 -18.35 1.08
CA GLU A 103 -12.52 -18.37 2.55
C GLU A 103 -11.04 -18.48 2.97
N ALA A 104 -10.29 -19.37 2.32
CA ALA A 104 -8.88 -19.59 2.61
C ALA A 104 -8.05 -18.31 2.38
N GLU A 105 -8.25 -17.63 1.25
CA GLU A 105 -7.56 -16.38 0.93
C GLU A 105 -7.91 -15.26 1.93
N TRP A 106 -9.16 -15.19 2.38
CA TRP A 106 -9.57 -14.25 3.40
C TRP A 106 -8.90 -14.51 4.75
N CYS A 107 -8.83 -15.77 5.19
CA CYS A 107 -8.13 -16.15 6.41
C CYS A 107 -6.66 -15.76 6.35
N VAL A 108 -5.94 -16.17 5.28
CA VAL A 108 -4.52 -15.84 5.11
C VAL A 108 -4.29 -14.33 5.09
N TYR A 109 -5.16 -13.57 4.41
CA TYR A 109 -5.04 -12.11 4.40
C TYR A 109 -5.27 -11.49 5.80
N ASN A 110 -6.19 -12.03 6.61
CA ASN A 110 -6.37 -11.61 8.00
C ASN A 110 -5.12 -11.89 8.84
N ASP A 111 -4.48 -13.04 8.65
CA ASP A 111 -3.28 -13.42 9.38
C ASP A 111 -2.15 -12.43 9.08
N TYR A 112 -1.93 -12.07 7.81
CA TYR A 112 -0.95 -11.05 7.43
C TYR A 112 -1.26 -9.67 8.03
N HIS A 113 -2.53 -9.26 8.02
CA HIS A 113 -2.93 -7.99 8.62
C HIS A 113 -2.80 -8.00 10.15
N THR A 114 -2.96 -9.15 10.80
CA THR A 114 -2.81 -9.29 12.27
C THR A 114 -1.35 -9.36 12.69
N TRP A 115 -0.49 -9.90 11.83
CA TRP A 115 0.95 -9.99 12.06
C TRP A 115 1.67 -8.64 12.00
N LEU A 116 1.21 -7.74 11.12
CA LEU A 116 1.77 -6.39 10.95
C LEU A 116 1.51 -5.50 12.18
#